data_AF-A0A351CG16-F1
#
_entry.id   AF-A0A351CG16-F1
#
_cell.length_a   1.000
_cell.length_b   1.000
_cell.length_c   1.000
_cell.angle_alpha   90.00
_cell.angle_beta   90.00
_cell.angle_gamma   90.00
#
_symmetry.space_group_name_H-M   'P 1'
#
loop_
_entity.id
_entity.type
_entity.pdbx_description
1 polymer ?
#
loop_
_entity_poly.entity_id
_entity_poly.type
_entity_poly.pdbx_seq_one_letter_code
_entity_poly.pdbx_strand_id
1 'polypeptide(L)'
;MRFVLYNIRYAAGIGRKFHLPVPYCGYLKHTNGNLKKIVDFIKPLNPDILGLIEVDAGSFRSEKSNQAESIAQELKHFHVYQS
;
A
#
# COMPACT_ATOMS: atom_id res chain seq x y z
N MET A 1 18.65 -13.63 -4.68
CA MET A 1 17.54 -13.51 -3.72
C MET A 1 17.53 -12.11 -3.13
N ARG A 2 16.49 -11.32 -3.44
CA ARG A 2 16.30 -9.93 -3.04
C ARG A 2 15.05 -9.83 -2.16
N PHE A 3 15.25 -9.38 -0.93
CA PHE A 3 14.17 -9.09 0.01
C PHE A 3 13.97 -7.58 0.11
N VAL A 4 12.71 -7.14 0.00
CA VAL A 4 12.32 -5.74 0.23
C VAL A 4 11.34 -5.70 1.39
N LEU A 5 11.64 -4.88 2.40
CA LEU A 5 10.72 -4.56 3.49
C LEU A 5 10.30 -3.11 3.34
N TYR A 6 8.99 -2.86 3.23
CA TYR A 6 8.48 -1.51 3.01
C TYR A 6 7.22 -1.22 3.84
N ASN A 7 7.30 -0.20 4.70
CA ASN A 7 6.12 0.38 5.33
C ASN A 7 5.41 1.31 4.33
N ILE A 8 4.22 0.89 3.90
CA ILE A 8 3.44 1.62 2.89
C ILE A 8 2.43 2.60 3.49
N ARG A 9 2.31 2.62 4.83
CA ARG A 9 1.45 3.54 5.58
C ARG A 9 0.02 3.61 5.03
N TYR A 10 -0.57 2.44 4.83
CA TYR A 10 -1.90 2.23 4.25
C TYR A 10 -2.11 2.89 2.88
N ALA A 11 -1.04 3.23 2.15
CA ALA A 11 -1.09 4.07 0.95
C ALA A 11 -1.79 5.44 1.16
N ALA A 12 -1.77 5.97 2.39
CA ALA A 12 -2.49 7.21 2.72
C ALA A 12 -1.82 8.48 2.14
N GLY A 13 -0.56 8.38 1.71
CA GLY A 13 0.21 9.48 1.13
C GLY A 13 0.74 10.47 2.19
N ILE A 14 1.40 11.54 1.72
CA ILE A 14 2.08 12.52 2.57
C ILE A 14 1.79 13.97 2.12
N GLY A 15 2.18 14.95 2.93
CA GLY A 15 2.15 16.38 2.60
C GLY A 15 0.84 17.08 2.99
N ARG A 16 0.68 18.36 2.62
CA ARG A 16 -0.46 19.19 3.06
C ARG A 16 -1.84 18.57 2.76
N LYS A 17 -1.99 17.88 1.63
CA LYS A 17 -3.24 17.19 1.25
C LYS A 17 -3.63 16.07 2.23
N PHE A 18 -2.66 15.49 2.93
CA PHE A 18 -2.88 14.49 3.97
C PHE A 18 -3.47 15.11 5.26
N HIS A 19 -3.19 16.38 5.56
CA HIS A 19 -3.63 17.05 6.79
C HIS A 19 -4.82 18.02 6.60
N LEU A 20 -5.43 18.08 5.41
CA LEU A 20 -6.55 18.97 5.10
C LEU A 20 -7.87 18.20 4.96
N PRO A 21 -8.98 18.60 5.59
CA PRO A 21 -9.19 19.88 6.27
C PRO A 21 -8.69 19.91 7.72
N VAL A 22 -8.52 18.75 8.37
CA VAL A 22 -8.02 18.63 9.75
C VAL A 22 -6.78 17.73 9.82
N PRO A 23 -5.84 17.99 10.76
CA PRO A 23 -4.63 17.21 10.88
C PRO A 23 -4.88 15.70 10.88
N TYR A 24 -4.10 14.96 10.09
CA TYR A 24 -4.15 13.50 9.97
C TYR A 24 -5.42 12.90 9.34
N CYS A 25 -6.36 13.71 8.84
CA CYS A 25 -7.56 13.21 8.16
C CYS A 25 -7.28 12.35 6.93
N GLY A 26 -6.08 12.41 6.34
CA GLY A 26 -5.67 11.56 5.24
C GLY A 26 -5.71 10.07 5.55
N TYR A 27 -5.68 9.67 6.83
CA TYR A 27 -5.94 8.28 7.23
C TYR A 27 -7.39 7.83 7.01
N LEU A 28 -8.33 8.78 6.90
CA LEU A 28 -9.77 8.51 6.71
C LEU A 28 -10.20 8.69 5.24
N LYS A 29 -9.32 9.18 4.37
CA LYS A 29 -9.61 9.41 2.95
C LYS A 29 -9.36 8.15 2.14
N HIS A 30 -10.09 8.01 1.03
CA HIS A 30 -9.79 7.00 0.02
C HIS A 30 -8.34 7.13 -0.44
N THR A 31 -7.65 6.00 -0.53
CA THR A 31 -6.21 5.91 -0.85
C THR A 31 -5.94 5.94 -2.36
N ASN A 32 -6.88 6.47 -3.16
CA ASN A 32 -6.86 6.38 -4.61
C ASN A 32 -5.63 7.08 -5.21
N GLY A 33 -4.77 6.28 -5.84
CA GLY A 33 -3.59 6.72 -6.61
C GLY A 33 -2.22 6.53 -5.93
N ASN A 34 -2.13 6.47 -4.60
CA ASN A 34 -0.83 6.26 -3.93
C ASN A 34 -0.37 4.80 -4.01
N LEU A 35 -1.30 3.84 -3.99
CA LEU A 35 -0.98 2.42 -4.15
C LEU A 35 -0.27 2.16 -5.48
N LYS A 36 -0.72 2.80 -6.56
CA LYS A 36 -0.05 2.72 -7.87
C LYS A 36 1.39 3.22 -7.81
N LYS A 37 1.65 4.35 -7.13
CA LYS A 37 3.01 4.89 -6.97
C LYS A 37 3.92 3.94 -6.21
N ILE A 38 3.38 3.27 -5.20
CA ILE A 38 4.11 2.23 -4.44
C ILE A 38 4.44 1.06 -5.36
N VAL A 39 3.49 0.56 -6.15
CA VAL A 39 3.73 -0.50 -7.14
C VAL A 39 4.77 -0.08 -8.16
N ASP A 40 4.64 1.11 -8.75
CA ASP A 40 5.57 1.64 -9.75
C ASP A 40 7.00 1.77 -9.18
N PHE A 41 7.13 2.05 -7.88
CA PHE A 41 8.42 2.08 -7.17
C PHE A 41 9.00 0.67 -6.94
N ILE A 42 8.18 -0.30 -6.53
CA ILE A 42 8.64 -1.66 -6.21
C ILE A 42 8.97 -2.45 -7.48
N LYS A 43 8.19 -2.28 -8.56
CA LYS A 43 8.30 -3.05 -9.81
C LYS A 43 9.73 -3.10 -10.39
N PRO A 44 10.47 -1.99 -10.56
CA PRO A 44 11.84 -2.03 -11.04
C PRO A 44 12.83 -2.67 -10.05
N LEU A 45 12.48 -2.76 -8.76
CA LEU A 45 13.32 -3.45 -7.77
C LEU A 45 13.31 -4.96 -7.95
N ASN A 46 12.36 -5.55 -8.69
CA ASN A 46 12.27 -6.99 -8.94
C ASN A 46 12.59 -7.86 -7.69
N PRO A 47 11.84 -7.72 -6.58
CA PRO A 47 12.09 -8.49 -5.37
C PRO A 47 11.70 -9.97 -5.57
N ASP A 48 12.40 -10.87 -4.88
CA ASP A 48 11.98 -12.28 -4.76
C ASP A 48 10.99 -12.44 -3.59
N ILE A 49 11.14 -11.63 -2.54
CA ILE A 49 10.28 -11.61 -1.35
C ILE A 49 9.97 -10.16 -1.00
N LEU A 50 8.69 -9.86 -0.79
CA LEU A 50 8.21 -8.53 -0.40
C LEU A 50 7.51 -8.61 0.96
N GLY A 51 8.09 -7.96 1.96
CA GLY A 51 7.46 -7.71 3.26
C GLY A 51 6.82 -6.33 3.27
N LEU A 52 5.53 -6.25 3.60
CA LEU A 52 4.79 -4.99 3.68
C LEU A 52 4.34 -4.72 5.11
N ILE A 53 4.49 -3.47 5.55
CA ILE A 53 4.05 -3.00 6.88
C ILE A 53 2.97 -1.92 6.69
N GLU A 54 2.02 -1.85 7.64
CA GLU A 54 0.85 -0.95 7.59
C GLU A 54 0.05 -1.13 6.30
N VAL A 55 -0.37 -2.36 6.04
CA VAL A 55 -1.20 -2.73 4.90
C VAL A 55 -2.67 -2.70 5.29
N ASP A 56 -3.53 -2.18 4.43
CA ASP A 56 -4.98 -2.34 4.57
C ASP A 56 -5.45 -3.65 3.92
N ALA A 57 -6.09 -4.53 4.71
CA ALA A 57 -6.56 -5.85 4.29
C ALA A 57 -8.06 -5.88 3.90
N GLY A 58 -8.69 -4.73 3.68
CA GLY A 58 -10.09 -4.67 3.22
C GLY A 58 -10.99 -3.78 4.07
N SER A 59 -10.46 -2.68 4.62
CA SER A 59 -11.29 -1.70 5.31
C SER A 59 -12.19 -0.92 4.34
N PHE A 60 -13.14 -0.16 4.88
CA PHE A 60 -13.95 0.79 4.10
C PHE A 60 -13.06 1.75 3.26
N ARG A 61 -11.84 2.05 3.75
CA ARG A 61 -10.89 2.97 3.11
C ARG A 61 -10.28 2.43 1.82
N SER A 62 -10.17 1.12 1.72
CA SER A 62 -9.68 0.42 0.53
C SER A 62 -10.81 -0.15 -0.34
N GLU A 63 -12.06 0.28 -0.13
CA GLU A 63 -13.24 -0.27 -0.84
C GLU A 63 -13.40 -1.78 -0.66
N LYS A 64 -13.00 -2.32 0.51
CA LYS A 64 -12.88 -3.76 0.81
C LYS A 64 -11.83 -4.50 -0.03
N SER A 65 -10.94 -3.78 -0.73
CA SER A 65 -9.79 -4.36 -1.42
C SER A 65 -8.63 -4.58 -0.46
N ASN A 66 -7.94 -5.71 -0.61
CA ASN A 66 -6.70 -5.99 0.09
C ASN A 66 -5.52 -5.38 -0.70
N GLN A 67 -4.78 -4.47 -0.07
CA GLN A 67 -3.65 -3.78 -0.70
C GLN A 67 -2.49 -4.73 -1.01
N ALA A 68 -2.22 -5.72 -0.16
CA ALA A 68 -1.19 -6.72 -0.43
C ALA A 68 -1.56 -7.60 -1.63
N GLU A 69 -2.83 -8.02 -1.73
CA GLU A 69 -3.31 -8.76 -2.89
C GLU A 69 -3.19 -7.92 -4.17
N SER A 70 -3.63 -6.67 -4.13
CA SER A 70 -3.55 -5.75 -5.28
C SER A 70 -2.10 -5.56 -5.75
N ILE A 71 -1.16 -5.36 -4.82
CA ILE A 71 0.28 -5.25 -5.15
C ILE A 71 0.81 -6.57 -5.73
N ALA A 72 0.45 -7.71 -5.14
CA ALA A 72 0.91 -9.01 -5.59
C ALA A 72 0.40 -9.36 -7.00
N GLN A 73 -0.85 -9.04 -7.32
CA GLN A 73 -1.41 -9.21 -8.67
C GLN A 73 -0.61 -8.41 -9.71
N GLU A 74 -0.28 -7.15 -9.42
CA GLU A 74 0.52 -6.28 -10.30
C GLU A 74 1.97 -6.75 -10.48
N LEU A 75 2.57 -7.31 -9.43
CA LEU A 75 3.94 -7.84 -9.45
C LEU A 75 4.02 -9.30 -9.93
N LYS A 76 2.86 -9.95 -10.18
CA LYS A 76 2.76 -11.39 -10.46
C LYS A 76 3.42 -12.25 -9.38
N HIS A 77 3.19 -11.90 -8.12
CA HIS A 77 3.64 -12.64 -6.95
C HIS A 77 2.46 -13.39 -6.30
N PHE A 78 2.76 -14.49 -5.61
CA PHE A 78 1.82 -15.07 -4.65
C PHE A 78 1.76 -14.18 -3.40
N HIS A 79 0.59 -14.08 -2.78
CA HIS A 79 0.41 -13.34 -1.54
C HIS A 79 -0.08 -14.25 -0.43
N VAL A 80 0.38 -13.98 0.79
CA VAL A 80 -0.13 -14.54 2.03
C VAL A 80 -0.30 -13.36 2.98
N TYR A 81 -1.44 -13.28 3.66
CA TYR A 81 -1.66 -12.33 4.74
C TYR A 81 -2.22 -13.08 5.95
N GLN A 82 -1.86 -12.61 7.14
CA GLN A 82 -2.41 -13.09 8.40
C GLN A 82 -2.76 -11.86 9.25
N SER A 83 -3.99 -11.82 9.76
CA SER A 83 -4.55 -10.74 10.59
C SER A 83 -4.63 -11.14 12.05
#